data_AF-A0A849SNT2-F1
#
_entry.id   AF-A0A849SNT2-F1
#
_cell.length_a   1.000
_cell.length_b   1.000
_cell.length_c   1.000
_cell.angle_alpha   90.00
_cell.angle_beta   90.00
_cell.angle_gamma   90.00
#
_symmetry.space_group_name_H-M   'P 1'
#
loop_
_entity.id
_entity.type
_entity.pdbx_description
1 polymer ?
#
loop_
_entity_poly.entity_id
_entity_poly.type
_entity_poly.pdbx_seq_one_letter_code
_entity_poly.pdbx_strand_id
1 'polypeptide(L)'
;MKPGLGRGGKLHLALNLELNFQENKMDEPKSGMDQLISQIRNNPVVALLIFLGSIVIALSAFTNAARNLWELAPKKAASPDIQGEWQADVVYDWPNAKFSERFRFSGKGERLSGTASFLGMNRGILEGKSQKDQVQFITKTQEFNADANHSVTHRYLGKIANDEIHFVMQTEDALSEHLPVEFIARKLGAAKATPLNE
;
A
#
# COMPACT_ATOMS: atom_id res chain seq x y z
N MET A 1 -35.40 102.78 63.70
CA MET A 1 -34.71 102.83 62.40
C MET A 1 -35.74 102.58 61.31
N LYS A 2 -36.00 103.63 60.53
CA LYS A 2 -36.78 103.68 59.28
C LYS A 2 -36.15 102.82 58.17
N PRO A 3 -36.80 102.61 57.01
CA PRO A 3 -38.11 102.01 56.72
C PRO A 3 -37.93 100.98 55.56
N GLY A 4 -38.86 100.27 54.94
CA GLY A 4 -40.30 100.38 54.72
C GLY A 4 -40.60 100.30 53.22
N LEU A 5 -41.69 99.61 52.88
CA LEU A 5 -42.39 99.53 51.58
C LEU A 5 -41.62 98.88 50.41
N GLY A 6 -42.21 98.05 49.57
CA GLY A 6 -43.59 97.62 49.40
C GLY A 6 -43.79 97.04 47.98
N ARG A 7 -44.92 96.36 47.79
CA ARG A 7 -45.65 96.16 46.53
C ARG A 7 -44.97 95.44 45.35
N GLY A 8 -45.62 94.34 44.94
CA GLY A 8 -46.36 94.33 43.67
C GLY A 8 -45.75 93.56 42.49
N GLY A 9 -46.63 92.97 41.68
CA GLY A 9 -46.33 92.36 40.36
C GLY A 9 -45.92 90.89 40.48
N LYS A 10 -46.72 89.86 40.17
CA LYS A 10 -47.55 89.58 38.97
C LYS A 10 -46.74 89.65 37.66
N LEU A 11 -46.70 88.46 37.02
CA LEU A 11 -46.55 88.14 35.59
C LEU A 11 -45.17 87.64 35.11
N HIS A 12 -45.15 86.33 34.81
CA HIS A 12 -44.55 85.64 33.66
C HIS A 12 -43.16 86.07 33.15
N LEU A 13 -42.16 85.20 33.27
CA LEU A 13 -41.61 84.43 32.13
C LEU A 13 -40.56 83.40 32.61
N ALA A 14 -40.46 82.33 31.82
CA ALA A 14 -39.62 81.14 31.89
C ALA A 14 -38.21 81.26 32.52
N LEU A 15 -37.80 80.21 33.23
CA LEU A 15 -36.44 79.66 33.12
C LEU A 15 -36.41 78.20 33.63
N ASN A 16 -36.50 77.28 32.67
CA ASN A 16 -36.10 75.88 32.79
C ASN A 16 -34.60 75.79 33.08
N LEU A 17 -34.21 75.05 34.12
CA LEU A 17 -32.87 74.46 34.25
C LEU A 17 -32.99 73.10 34.97
N GLU A 18 -33.59 72.13 34.27
CA GLU A 18 -33.27 70.72 34.48
C GLU A 18 -31.97 70.44 33.73
N LEU A 19 -30.92 70.10 34.48
CA LEU A 19 -29.60 69.82 33.96
C LEU A 19 -29.63 68.54 33.13
N ASN A 20 -29.45 68.75 31.83
CA ASN A 20 -29.35 67.79 30.76
C ASN A 20 -28.00 67.04 30.85
N PHE A 21 -28.01 65.76 31.23
CA PHE A 21 -26.88 64.86 31.00
C PHE A 21 -27.23 63.97 29.81
N GLN A 22 -26.97 64.49 28.60
CA GLN A 22 -27.12 63.73 27.36
C GLN A 22 -25.97 62.73 27.24
N GLU A 23 -26.31 61.45 27.36
CA GLU A 23 -25.48 60.32 26.97
C GLU A 23 -25.34 60.33 25.44
N ASN A 24 -24.18 60.77 24.97
CA ASN A 24 -23.85 60.76 23.54
C ASN A 24 -23.59 59.31 23.12
N LYS A 25 -24.64 58.62 22.63
CA LYS A 25 -24.54 57.28 22.05
C LYS A 25 -23.85 57.41 20.69
N MET A 26 -22.53 57.22 20.67
CA MET A 26 -21.77 57.09 19.43
C MET A 26 -22.23 55.83 18.69
N ASP A 27 -22.80 56.00 17.50
CA ASP A 27 -23.00 54.90 16.56
C ASP A 27 -21.61 54.41 16.07
N GLU A 28 -21.23 53.19 16.45
CA GLU A 28 -20.00 52.56 15.95
C GLU A 28 -20.02 52.46 14.41
N PRO A 29 -18.88 52.71 13.74
CA PRO A 29 -18.78 52.48 12.31
C PRO A 29 -18.92 50.98 12.03
N LYS A 30 -19.99 50.59 11.32
CA LYS A 30 -20.22 49.20 10.91
C LYS A 30 -18.96 48.63 10.26
N SER A 31 -18.42 47.58 10.87
CA SER A 31 -17.20 46.93 10.42
C SER A 31 -17.34 46.51 8.96
N GLY A 32 -16.29 46.68 8.15
CA GLY A 32 -16.31 46.31 6.73
C GLY A 32 -16.73 44.85 6.50
N MET A 33 -16.50 43.98 7.49
CA MET A 33 -16.96 42.59 7.50
C MET A 33 -18.48 42.46 7.56
N ASP A 34 -19.17 43.32 8.30
CA ASP A 34 -20.64 43.31 8.43
C ASP A 34 -21.32 43.72 7.13
N GLN A 35 -20.72 44.66 6.40
CA GLN A 35 -21.19 45.07 5.08
C GLN A 35 -21.03 43.94 4.05
N LEU A 36 -19.88 43.27 4.02
CA LEU A 36 -19.65 42.12 3.15
C LEU A 36 -20.65 40.99 3.41
N ILE A 37 -20.89 40.64 4.68
CA ILE A 37 -21.86 39.60 5.06
C ILE A 37 -23.27 39.97 4.59
N SER A 38 -23.68 41.24 4.74
CA SER A 38 -24.99 41.69 4.26
C SER A 38 -25.13 41.64 2.73
N GLN A 39 -24.07 41.97 1.98
CA GLN A 39 -24.06 41.92 0.51
C GLN A 39 -24.16 40.49 -0.02
N ILE A 40 -23.48 39.54 0.63
CA ILE A 40 -23.57 38.10 0.31
C ILE A 40 -24.99 37.58 0.52
N ARG A 41 -25.67 38.03 1.59
CA ARG A 41 -27.02 37.56 1.93
C ARG A 41 -28.12 38.12 1.02
N ASN A 42 -27.92 39.31 0.45
CA ASN A 42 -28.91 39.96 -0.42
C ASN A 42 -28.71 39.69 -1.91
N ASN A 43 -27.67 38.94 -2.33
CA ASN A 43 -27.43 38.63 -3.73
C ASN A 43 -27.42 37.12 -4.01
N PRO A 44 -28.49 36.56 -4.61
CA PRO A 44 -28.60 35.12 -4.87
C PRO A 44 -27.55 34.61 -5.86
N VAL A 45 -27.02 35.48 -6.73
CA VAL A 45 -25.96 35.11 -7.69
C VAL A 45 -24.63 34.85 -6.96
N VAL A 46 -24.33 35.64 -5.94
CA VAL A 46 -23.10 35.47 -5.14
C VAL A 46 -23.17 34.18 -4.33
N ALA A 47 -24.33 33.88 -3.73
CA ALA A 47 -24.54 32.61 -3.03
C ALA A 47 -24.35 31.39 -3.96
N LEU A 48 -24.85 31.45 -5.20
CA LEU A 48 -24.69 30.39 -6.19
C LEU A 48 -23.22 30.19 -6.60
N LEU A 49 -22.47 31.27 -6.80
CA LEU A 49 -21.05 31.21 -7.16
C LEU A 49 -20.20 30.61 -6.03
N ILE A 50 -20.48 30.96 -4.77
CA ILE A 50 -19.82 30.37 -3.60
C ILE A 50 -20.12 28.87 -3.51
N PHE A 51 -21.38 28.48 -3.69
CA PHE A 51 -21.81 27.08 -3.67
C PHE A 51 -21.09 26.26 -4.75
N LEU A 52 -21.09 26.74 -6.00
CA LEU A 52 -20.36 26.08 -7.10
C LEU A 52 -18.85 26.01 -6.84
N GLY A 53 -18.24 27.08 -6.34
CA GLY A 53 -16.82 27.09 -5.98
C GLY A 53 -16.47 26.04 -4.93
N SER A 54 -17.31 25.90 -3.89
CA SER A 54 -17.11 24.90 -2.82
C SER A 54 -17.18 23.46 -3.35
N ILE A 55 -18.10 23.19 -4.28
CA ILE A 55 -18.25 21.89 -4.93
C ILE A 55 -17.01 21.55 -5.75
N VAL A 56 -16.52 22.48 -6.58
CA VAL A 56 -15.31 22.26 -7.40
C VAL A 56 -14.08 21.96 -6.53
N ILE A 57 -13.93 22.67 -5.41
CA ILE A 57 -12.83 22.45 -4.46
C ILE A 57 -12.97 21.06 -3.79
N ALA A 58 -14.17 20.68 -3.36
CA ALA A 58 -14.42 19.37 -2.74
C ALA A 58 -14.17 18.19 -3.70
N LEU A 59 -14.63 18.28 -4.95
CA LEU A 59 -14.37 17.26 -5.97
C LEU A 59 -12.88 17.15 -6.33
N SER A 60 -12.15 18.28 -6.32
CA SER A 60 -10.72 18.29 -6.60
C SER A 60 -9.92 17.58 -5.52
N ALA A 61 -10.24 17.83 -4.24
CA ALA A 61 -9.59 17.15 -3.11
C ALA A 61 -9.82 15.64 -3.12
N PHE A 62 -11.05 15.20 -3.43
CA PHE A 62 -11.39 13.79 -3.54
C PHE A 62 -10.67 13.10 -4.71
N THR A 63 -10.60 13.77 -5.87
CA THR A 63 -9.91 13.24 -7.05
C THR A 63 -8.40 13.14 -6.86
N ASN A 64 -7.80 14.13 -6.19
CA ASN A 64 -6.36 14.12 -5.92
C ASN A 64 -5.98 13.05 -4.88
N ALA A 65 -6.81 12.87 -3.85
CA ALA A 65 -6.66 11.78 -2.89
C ALA A 65 -6.79 10.40 -3.54
N ALA A 66 -7.76 10.22 -4.45
CA ALA A 66 -7.94 8.98 -5.19
C ALA A 66 -6.73 8.67 -6.10
N ARG A 67 -6.18 9.68 -6.80
CA ARG A 67 -4.95 9.53 -7.61
C ARG A 67 -3.76 9.12 -6.76
N ASN A 68 -3.53 9.80 -5.63
CA ASN A 68 -2.45 9.43 -4.70
C ASN A 68 -2.62 8.00 -4.15
N LEU A 69 -3.86 7.57 -3.91
CA LEU A 69 -4.17 6.21 -3.47
C LEU A 69 -3.84 5.17 -4.55
N TRP A 70 -4.07 5.50 -5.83
CA TRP A 70 -3.71 4.64 -6.97
C TRP A 70 -2.21 4.61 -7.25
N GLU A 71 -1.47 5.69 -6.96
CA GLU A 71 -0.01 5.71 -7.07
C GLU A 71 0.69 4.88 -5.98
N LEU A 72 0.02 4.68 -4.84
CA LEU A 72 0.43 3.74 -3.78
C LEU A 72 0.03 2.30 -4.08
N ALA A 73 -0.80 2.05 -5.10
CA ALA A 73 -1.06 0.68 -5.52
C ALA A 73 0.28 0.08 -5.97
N PRO A 74 0.71 -1.07 -5.40
CA PRO A 74 1.99 -1.64 -5.73
C PRO A 74 2.02 -1.87 -7.24
N LYS A 75 2.88 -1.12 -7.94
CA LYS A 75 3.23 -1.44 -9.33
C LYS A 75 3.60 -2.91 -9.32
N LYS A 76 2.86 -3.72 -10.07
CA LYS A 76 3.11 -5.14 -10.22
C LYS A 76 4.54 -5.28 -10.72
N ALA A 77 5.49 -5.47 -9.82
CA ALA A 77 6.87 -5.71 -10.17
C ALA A 77 6.84 -6.92 -11.10
N ALA A 78 7.46 -6.81 -12.27
CA ALA A 78 7.62 -7.95 -13.14
C ALA A 78 8.31 -9.03 -12.31
N SER A 79 7.63 -10.16 -12.07
CA SER A 79 8.26 -11.30 -11.42
C SER A 79 9.50 -11.66 -12.27
N PRO A 80 10.66 -11.94 -11.66
CA PRO A 80 11.81 -12.45 -12.38
C PRO A 80 11.38 -13.65 -13.23
N ASP A 81 11.89 -13.73 -14.46
CA ASP A 81 11.58 -14.83 -15.35
C ASP A 81 12.22 -16.13 -14.84
N ILE A 82 11.49 -16.85 -14.00
CA ILE A 82 11.88 -18.14 -13.44
C ILE A 82 11.76 -19.28 -14.48
N GLN A 83 11.14 -19.03 -15.62
CA GLN A 83 10.89 -20.09 -16.60
C GLN A 83 12.20 -20.61 -17.21
N GLY A 84 12.15 -21.87 -17.63
CA GLY A 84 13.27 -22.55 -18.26
C GLY A 84 13.93 -23.58 -17.34
N GLU A 85 15.18 -23.88 -17.66
CA GLU A 85 15.97 -24.90 -16.98
C GLU A 85 16.97 -24.29 -16.00
N TRP A 86 17.11 -24.98 -14.87
CA TRP A 86 18.00 -24.61 -13.79
C TRP A 86 18.74 -25.84 -13.31
N GLN A 87 19.97 -25.66 -12.85
CA GLN A 87 20.80 -26.75 -12.34
C GLN A 87 21.48 -26.36 -11.04
N ALA A 88 21.54 -27.30 -10.10
CA ALA A 88 22.21 -27.15 -8.82
C ALA A 88 23.07 -28.39 -8.51
N ASP A 89 24.21 -28.17 -7.87
CA ASP A 89 24.92 -29.22 -7.15
C ASP A 89 24.36 -29.28 -5.72
N VAL A 90 23.64 -30.35 -5.40
CA VAL A 90 23.00 -30.56 -4.10
C VAL A 90 23.83 -31.55 -3.30
N VAL A 91 24.13 -31.20 -2.05
CA VAL A 91 24.76 -32.09 -1.08
C VAL A 91 23.72 -32.38 -0.01
N TYR A 92 23.21 -33.62 0.02
CA TYR A 92 22.26 -34.03 1.04
C TYR A 92 22.94 -34.32 2.38
N ASP A 93 22.15 -34.48 3.44
CA ASP A 93 22.60 -34.55 4.83
C ASP A 93 23.19 -35.90 5.26
N TRP A 94 23.33 -36.85 4.33
CA TRP A 94 23.99 -38.14 4.56
C TRP A 94 25.30 -38.30 3.76
N PRO A 95 26.20 -39.23 4.17
CA PRO A 95 27.50 -39.39 3.53
C PRO A 95 27.43 -39.72 2.04
N ASN A 96 28.34 -39.14 1.25
CA ASN A 96 28.50 -39.36 -0.20
C ASN A 96 27.26 -39.00 -1.05
N ALA A 97 26.42 -38.10 -0.58
CA ALA A 97 25.16 -37.74 -1.22
C ALA A 97 25.24 -36.44 -2.02
N LYS A 98 26.17 -36.37 -2.98
CA LYS A 98 26.27 -35.22 -3.90
C LYS A 98 25.63 -35.56 -5.24
N PHE A 99 24.67 -34.76 -5.68
CA PHE A 99 23.97 -34.93 -6.95
C PHE A 99 23.86 -33.63 -7.71
N SER A 100 23.91 -33.71 -9.04
CA SER A 100 23.59 -32.59 -9.92
C SER A 100 22.10 -32.65 -10.26
N GLU A 101 21.30 -31.85 -9.58
CA GLU A 101 19.85 -31.79 -9.75
C GLU A 101 19.45 -30.76 -10.82
N ARG A 102 18.39 -31.07 -11.56
CA ARG A 102 17.82 -30.26 -12.64
C ARG A 102 16.37 -29.91 -12.32
N PHE A 103 16.05 -28.64 -12.55
CA PHE A 103 14.72 -28.09 -12.37
C PHE A 103 14.27 -27.50 -13.70
N ARG A 104 13.05 -27.82 -14.11
CA ARG A 104 12.42 -27.22 -15.28
C ARG A 104 11.13 -26.57 -14.82
N PHE A 105 11.06 -25.25 -14.99
CA PHE A 105 9.92 -24.45 -14.59
C PHE A 105 9.18 -23.92 -15.80
N SER A 106 7.85 -24.05 -15.76
CA SER A 106 6.92 -23.48 -16.72
C SER A 106 5.67 -23.00 -15.99
N GLY A 107 4.99 -22.00 -16.52
CA GLY A 107 3.78 -21.51 -15.87
C GLY A 107 3.35 -20.14 -16.37
N LYS A 108 2.18 -19.70 -15.92
CA LYS A 108 1.63 -18.37 -16.22
C LYS A 108 1.07 -17.74 -14.97
N GLY A 109 1.35 -16.46 -14.77
CA GLY A 109 0.95 -15.74 -13.56
C GLY A 109 1.67 -16.31 -12.34
N GLU A 110 0.92 -16.64 -11.29
CA GLU A 110 1.50 -17.13 -10.03
C GLU A 110 1.64 -18.66 -9.97
N ARG A 111 1.11 -19.38 -10.95
CA ARG A 111 1.09 -20.85 -10.92
C ARG A 111 2.30 -21.41 -11.64
N LEU A 112 3.02 -22.30 -10.96
CA LEU A 112 4.22 -22.94 -11.44
C LEU A 112 3.96 -24.44 -11.64
N SER A 113 4.53 -24.98 -12.71
CA SER A 113 4.51 -26.39 -13.07
C SER A 113 5.88 -26.81 -13.62
N GLY A 114 6.07 -28.11 -13.79
CA GLY A 114 7.27 -28.66 -14.39
C GLY A 114 7.85 -29.82 -13.57
N THR A 115 9.17 -29.92 -13.53
CA THR A 115 9.86 -31.03 -12.89
C THR A 115 11.02 -30.55 -12.03
N ALA A 116 11.25 -31.23 -10.92
CA ALA A 116 12.45 -31.10 -10.10
C ALA A 116 13.03 -32.50 -9.89
N SER A 117 14.30 -32.70 -10.17
CA SER A 117 14.92 -33.99 -9.91
C SER A 117 15.28 -34.13 -8.43
N PHE A 118 15.27 -35.39 -7.97
CA PHE A 118 15.72 -35.80 -6.65
C PHE A 118 16.50 -37.09 -6.81
N LEU A 119 17.76 -37.09 -6.39
CA LEU A 119 18.72 -38.18 -6.62
C LEU A 119 18.85 -38.50 -8.12
N GLY A 120 18.82 -37.46 -8.96
CA GLY A 120 18.89 -37.58 -10.42
C GLY A 120 17.61 -38.06 -11.11
N MET A 121 16.54 -38.39 -10.38
CA MET A 121 15.25 -38.80 -10.96
C MET A 121 14.25 -37.64 -10.98
N ASN A 122 13.67 -37.36 -12.14
CA ASN A 122 12.67 -36.29 -12.29
C ASN A 122 11.38 -36.59 -11.52
N ARG A 123 10.95 -35.64 -10.70
CA ARG A 123 9.66 -35.64 -9.99
C ARG A 123 8.80 -34.48 -10.48
N GLY A 124 7.50 -34.72 -10.57
CA GLY A 124 6.54 -33.67 -10.94
C GLY A 124 6.45 -32.62 -9.83
N ILE A 125 6.44 -31.34 -10.22
CA ILE A 125 6.17 -30.23 -9.32
C ILE A 125 4.70 -30.23 -8.95
N LEU A 126 4.41 -30.23 -7.65
CA LEU A 126 3.08 -30.09 -7.09
C LEU A 126 3.00 -28.77 -6.31
N GLU A 127 1.78 -28.21 -6.24
CA GLU A 127 1.50 -26.97 -5.48
C GLU A 127 2.40 -25.78 -5.86
N GLY A 128 2.96 -25.80 -7.06
CA GLY A 128 3.92 -24.81 -7.52
C GLY A 128 3.34 -23.41 -7.57
N LYS A 129 4.02 -22.47 -6.92
CA LYS A 129 3.72 -21.04 -6.94
C LYS A 129 4.98 -20.22 -7.15
N SER A 130 4.86 -19.13 -7.89
CA SER A 130 5.90 -18.10 -8.00
C SER A 130 5.27 -16.73 -7.79
N GLN A 131 5.82 -15.97 -6.85
CA GLN A 131 5.35 -14.62 -6.52
C GLN A 131 6.56 -13.74 -6.26
N LYS A 132 6.67 -12.62 -7.00
CA LYS A 132 7.80 -11.69 -6.90
C LYS A 132 9.13 -12.45 -7.00
N ASP A 133 9.99 -12.35 -5.99
CA ASP A 133 11.30 -12.98 -5.87
C ASP A 133 11.25 -14.33 -5.14
N GLN A 134 10.08 -14.97 -5.02
CA GLN A 134 9.94 -16.25 -4.32
C GLN A 134 9.32 -17.32 -5.21
N VAL A 135 9.78 -18.55 -4.99
CA VAL A 135 9.22 -19.77 -5.56
C VAL A 135 8.99 -20.78 -4.45
N GLN A 136 7.86 -21.49 -4.51
CA GLN A 136 7.57 -22.59 -3.61
C GLN A 136 6.90 -23.73 -4.36
N PHE A 137 7.24 -24.96 -4.00
CA PHE A 137 6.58 -26.16 -4.51
C PHE A 137 6.87 -27.36 -3.62
N ILE A 138 6.21 -28.47 -3.89
CA ILE A 138 6.57 -29.78 -3.32
C ILE A 138 6.81 -30.80 -4.43
N THR A 139 7.61 -31.82 -4.13
CA THR A 139 7.64 -33.08 -4.88
C THR A 139 7.37 -34.24 -3.95
N LYS A 140 7.04 -35.41 -4.51
CA LYS A 140 6.82 -36.63 -3.75
C LYS A 140 7.69 -37.78 -4.25
N THR A 141 8.17 -38.58 -3.32
CA THR A 141 8.87 -39.85 -3.57
C THR A 141 8.23 -40.97 -2.76
N GLN A 142 8.67 -42.20 -3.00
CA GLN A 142 8.24 -43.37 -2.23
C GLN A 142 9.45 -43.97 -1.52
N GLU A 143 9.30 -44.20 -0.22
CA GLU A 143 10.19 -45.04 0.57
C GLU A 143 9.53 -46.40 0.78
N PHE A 144 10.33 -47.45 0.61
CA PHE A 144 9.90 -48.82 0.78
C PHE A 144 10.52 -49.37 2.05
N ASN A 145 9.69 -49.94 2.92
CA ASN A 145 10.15 -50.85 3.97
C ASN A 145 9.51 -52.24 3.75
N ALA A 146 9.78 -53.18 4.64
CA ALA A 146 9.30 -54.56 4.49
C ALA A 146 7.76 -54.69 4.48
N ASP A 147 7.05 -53.73 5.08
CA ASP A 147 5.63 -53.87 5.42
C ASP A 147 4.73 -52.83 4.71
N ALA A 148 5.29 -51.72 4.21
CA ALA A 148 4.53 -50.61 3.62
C ALA A 148 5.36 -49.68 2.70
N ASN A 149 4.63 -49.00 1.81
CA ASN A 149 5.15 -47.88 1.02
C ASN A 149 4.77 -46.57 1.71
N HIS A 150 5.77 -45.75 2.03
CA HIS A 150 5.59 -44.43 2.62
C HIS A 150 5.78 -43.35 1.55
N SER A 151 4.83 -42.43 1.45
CA SER A 151 4.99 -41.26 0.58
C SER A 151 5.80 -40.22 1.34
N VAL A 152 6.94 -39.83 0.78
CA VAL A 152 7.80 -38.79 1.33
C VAL A 152 7.57 -37.49 0.58
N THR A 153 7.47 -36.38 1.30
CA THR A 153 7.25 -35.05 0.72
C THR A 153 8.53 -34.23 0.82
N HIS A 154 8.96 -33.63 -0.29
CA HIS A 154 10.06 -32.68 -0.31
C HIS A 154 9.51 -31.29 -0.61
N ARG A 155 9.60 -30.38 0.35
CA ARG A 155 9.13 -29.00 0.25
C ARG A 155 10.28 -28.09 -0.11
N TYR A 156 10.11 -27.31 -1.17
CA TYR A 156 11.12 -26.38 -1.67
C TYR A 156 10.62 -24.95 -1.45
N LEU A 157 11.47 -24.13 -0.84
CA LEU A 157 11.33 -22.69 -0.74
C LEU A 157 12.55 -22.05 -1.40
N GLY A 158 12.33 -21.23 -2.43
CA GLY A 158 13.39 -20.61 -3.19
C GLY A 158 13.28 -19.08 -3.19
N LYS A 159 14.40 -18.40 -2.99
CA LYS A 159 14.52 -16.96 -3.23
C LYS A 159 15.29 -16.72 -4.52
N ILE A 160 14.68 -15.97 -5.43
CA ILE A 160 15.19 -15.69 -6.77
C ILE A 160 16.01 -14.40 -6.70
N ALA A 161 17.25 -14.48 -7.18
CA ALA A 161 18.14 -13.33 -7.31
C ALA A 161 18.92 -13.44 -8.63
N ASN A 162 18.61 -12.59 -9.61
CA ASN A 162 19.20 -12.63 -10.95
C ASN A 162 19.00 -14.02 -11.61
N ASP A 163 20.09 -14.66 -12.04
CA ASP A 163 20.11 -16.00 -12.63
C ASP A 163 20.38 -17.10 -11.61
N GLU A 164 20.10 -16.84 -10.32
CA GLU A 164 20.22 -17.78 -9.22
C GLU A 164 18.91 -17.94 -8.44
N ILE A 165 18.67 -19.15 -7.93
CA ILE A 165 17.64 -19.44 -6.95
C ILE A 165 18.30 -20.10 -5.74
N HIS A 166 18.19 -19.45 -4.59
CA HIS A 166 18.64 -19.98 -3.31
C HIS A 166 17.50 -20.82 -2.72
N PHE A 167 17.66 -22.13 -2.75
CA PHE A 167 16.67 -23.06 -2.24
C PHE A 167 17.00 -23.51 -0.82
N VAL A 168 15.94 -23.71 -0.05
CA VAL A 168 15.89 -24.58 1.13
C VAL A 168 14.92 -25.71 0.80
N MET A 169 15.37 -26.95 0.93
CA MET A 169 14.54 -28.15 0.80
C MET A 169 14.36 -28.80 2.18
N GLN A 170 13.11 -29.01 2.58
CA GLN A 170 12.76 -29.80 3.76
C GLN A 170 12.16 -31.13 3.31
N THR A 171 12.65 -32.23 3.86
CA THR A 171 12.01 -33.54 3.71
C THR A 171 11.10 -33.79 4.91
N GLU A 172 9.86 -34.19 4.62
CA GLU A 172 8.78 -34.47 5.57
C GLU A 172 8.26 -35.90 5.32
N ASP A 173 7.74 -36.55 6.36
CA ASP A 173 7.13 -37.90 6.28
C ASP A 173 8.07 -39.04 5.84
N ALA A 174 9.39 -38.82 5.88
CA ALA A 174 10.39 -39.86 5.66
C ALA A 174 10.54 -40.78 6.87
N LEU A 175 11.08 -42.00 6.65
CA LEU A 175 11.36 -42.95 7.71
C LEU A 175 12.50 -42.50 8.64
N SER A 176 13.38 -41.61 8.16
CA SER A 176 14.44 -40.98 8.93
C SER A 176 14.26 -39.46 8.94
N GLU A 177 14.73 -38.82 10.02
CA GLU A 177 14.76 -37.36 10.09
C GLU A 177 15.85 -36.81 9.17
N HIS A 178 15.52 -35.72 8.47
CA HIS A 178 16.43 -35.03 7.57
C HIS A 178 16.51 -33.55 7.92
N LEU A 179 17.74 -33.03 7.95
CA LEU A 179 17.97 -31.58 8.11
C LEU A 179 17.54 -30.83 6.84
N PRO A 180 17.17 -29.54 6.96
CA PRO A 180 16.98 -28.69 5.79
C PRO A 180 18.25 -28.68 4.93
N VAL A 181 18.09 -28.87 3.62
CA VAL A 181 19.18 -28.84 2.64
C VAL A 181 19.14 -27.53 1.88
N GLU A 182 20.22 -26.74 2.00
CA GLU A 182 20.37 -25.47 1.28
C GLU A 182 21.25 -25.64 0.03
N PHE A 183 20.84 -25.06 -1.09
CA PHE A 183 21.61 -25.09 -2.34
C PHE A 183 21.24 -23.95 -3.28
N ILE A 184 22.09 -23.70 -4.27
CA ILE A 184 21.89 -22.66 -5.28
C ILE A 184 21.69 -23.30 -6.64
N ALA A 185 20.54 -23.05 -7.25
CA ALA A 185 20.27 -23.40 -8.64
C ALA A 185 20.63 -22.22 -9.55
N ARG A 186 21.30 -22.48 -10.67
CA ARG A 186 21.68 -21.49 -11.68
C ARG A 186 20.89 -21.71 -12.95
N LYS A 187 20.45 -20.63 -13.60
CA LYS A 187 19.74 -20.72 -14.88
C LYS A 187 20.69 -21.30 -15.92
N LEU A 188 20.29 -22.39 -16.56
CA LEU A 188 20.99 -22.86 -17.74
C LEU A 188 20.60 -21.90 -18.87
N GLY A 189 21.52 -20.98 -19.18
CA GLY A 189 21.32 -20.07 -20.30
C GLY A 189 20.92 -20.87 -21.53
N ALA A 190 19.95 -20.38 -22.30
CA ALA A 190 19.71 -20.91 -23.64
C ALA A 190 21.07 -20.92 -24.34
N ALA A 191 21.65 -22.11 -24.50
CA ALA A 191 22.95 -22.24 -25.13
C ALA A 191 22.88 -21.41 -26.40
N LYS A 192 23.82 -20.46 -26.57
CA LYS A 192 24.08 -19.87 -27.89
C LYS A 192 24.14 -21.08 -28.82
N ALA A 193 23.12 -21.23 -29.69
CA ALA A 193 23.15 -22.22 -30.73
C ALA A 193 24.46 -21.98 -31.46
N THR A 194 25.44 -22.86 -31.23
CA THR A 194 26.66 -22.90 -32.02
C THR A 194 26.16 -23.09 -33.45
N PRO A 195 26.31 -22.10 -34.35
CA PRO A 195 25.96 -22.36 -35.73
C PRO A 195 26.84 -23.52 -36.18
N LEU A 196 26.22 -24.53 -36.78
CA LEU A 196 26.92 -25.61 -37.44
C LEU A 196 27.75 -24.94 -38.54
N ASN A 197 29.07 -24.90 -38.39
CA ASN A 197 29.95 -24.49 -39.47
C ASN A 197 29.87 -25.62 -40.52
N GLU A 198 29.34 -25.31 -41.70
CA GLU A 198 29.41 -26.16 -42.89
C GLU A 198 30.86 -26.36 -43.35
#